data_AF-A0AAP2QBH2-F1
#
_entry.id   AF-A0AAP2QBH2-F1
#
_cell.length_a   1.000
_cell.length_b   1.000
_cell.length_c   1.000
_cell.angle_alpha   90.00
_cell.angle_beta   90.00
_cell.angle_gamma   90.00
#
_symmetry.space_group_name_H-M   'P 1'
#
loop_
_entity.id
_entity.type
_entity.pdbx_description
1 polymer ?
#
loop_
_entity_poly.entity_id
_entity_poly.type
_entity_poly.pdbx_seq_one_letter_code
_entity_poly.pdbx_strand_id
1 'polypeptide(L)'
;LRCIYNKAVENGEAAFIPSLFKGVFTGVESQRKKSLPLGDLNRLMTVPVKGEKLRKTQLTLCLMFQYGGMSFVDFAHLNRGNIKNGILDYNRQKTGTSMRLEVLDTAEAMYKELAGERGGGSGYLFPFLSGTKNGHEEYLEY
;
A
#
# COMPACT_ATOMS: atom_id res chain seq x y z
N LEU A 1 20.51 -12.62 -10.03
CA LEU A 1 21.67 -13.20 -10.73
C LEU A 1 22.21 -12.29 -11.84
N ARG A 2 21.46 -12.00 -12.92
CA ARG A 2 21.93 -11.13 -14.02
C ARG A 2 22.38 -9.73 -13.57
N CYS A 3 21.62 -9.09 -12.68
CA CYS A 3 22.00 -7.79 -12.11
C CYS A 3 23.34 -7.85 -11.36
N ILE A 4 23.54 -8.86 -10.51
CA ILE A 4 24.78 -9.06 -9.73
C ILE A 4 25.96 -9.30 -10.67
N TYR A 5 25.81 -10.17 -11.67
CA TYR A 5 26.85 -10.43 -12.66
C TYR A 5 27.23 -9.17 -13.44
N ASN A 6 26.24 -8.43 -13.95
CA ASN A 6 26.50 -7.19 -14.68
C ASN A 6 27.25 -6.18 -13.82
N LYS A 7 26.87 -6.04 -12.53
CA LYS A 7 27.55 -5.19 -11.56
C LYS A 7 29.02 -5.61 -11.36
N ALA A 8 29.28 -6.92 -11.23
CA ALA A 8 30.64 -7.44 -11.10
C ALA A 8 31.48 -7.20 -12.37
N VAL A 9 30.88 -7.32 -13.56
CA VAL A 9 31.56 -6.98 -14.83
C VAL A 9 31.88 -5.49 -14.90
N GLU A 10 30.93 -4.61 -14.54
CA GLU A 10 31.15 -3.16 -14.47
C GLU A 10 32.27 -2.78 -13.49
N ASN A 11 32.38 -3.49 -12.36
CA ASN A 11 33.42 -3.31 -11.36
C ASN A 11 34.77 -3.96 -11.73
N GLY A 12 34.85 -4.73 -12.82
CA GLY A 12 36.05 -5.50 -13.18
C GLY A 12 36.31 -6.75 -12.32
N GLU A 13 35.34 -7.15 -11.50
CA GLU A 13 35.39 -8.35 -10.65
C GLU A 13 35.02 -9.63 -11.41
N ALA A 14 34.44 -9.51 -12.61
CA ALA A 14 34.09 -10.62 -13.49
C ALA A 14 34.37 -10.31 -14.97
N ALA A 15 34.72 -11.32 -15.74
CA ALA A 15 34.88 -11.18 -17.20
C ALA A 15 33.51 -11.10 -17.91
N PHE A 16 33.44 -10.29 -18.97
CA PHE A 16 32.28 -10.23 -19.85
C PHE A 16 32.17 -11.50 -20.70
N ILE A 17 31.06 -12.22 -20.55
CA ILE A 17 30.75 -13.47 -21.27
C ILE A 17 29.50 -13.21 -22.12
N PRO A 18 29.63 -13.09 -23.44
CA PRO A 18 28.49 -12.92 -24.34
C PRO A 18 27.47 -14.04 -24.17
N SER A 19 26.17 -13.70 -24.16
CA SER A 19 25.08 -14.68 -24.08
C SER A 19 25.09 -15.58 -22.82
N LEU A 20 25.77 -15.19 -21.73
CA LEU A 20 25.85 -16.00 -20.50
C LEU A 20 24.48 -16.46 -19.96
N PHE A 21 23.45 -15.62 -20.07
CA PHE A 21 22.09 -15.94 -19.65
C PHE A 21 21.15 -16.32 -20.81
N LYS A 22 21.68 -16.56 -22.01
CA LYS A 22 20.87 -16.95 -23.17
C LYS A 22 20.25 -18.32 -22.91
N GLY A 23 18.93 -18.41 -23.04
CA GLY A 23 18.18 -19.64 -22.74
C GLY A 23 17.89 -19.87 -21.25
N VAL A 24 18.39 -19.02 -20.35
CA VAL A 24 18.03 -19.08 -18.94
C VAL A 24 16.79 -18.25 -18.71
N PHE A 25 15.70 -18.88 -18.26
CA PHE A 25 14.52 -18.15 -17.81
C PHE A 25 14.83 -17.44 -16.49
N THR A 26 15.01 -16.12 -16.54
CA THR A 26 15.23 -15.28 -15.35
C THR A 26 13.99 -14.48 -14.97
N GLY A 27 12.82 -14.83 -15.53
CA GLY A 27 11.55 -14.18 -15.24
C GLY A 27 10.94 -14.69 -13.94
N VAL A 28 9.94 -13.96 -13.44
CA VAL A 28 9.06 -14.43 -12.39
C VAL A 28 7.71 -14.68 -13.03
N GLU A 29 7.30 -15.94 -13.13
CA GLU A 29 5.99 -16.32 -13.65
C GLU A 29 5.09 -16.79 -12.50
N SER A 30 3.97 -16.11 -12.30
CA SER A 30 2.97 -16.51 -11.31
C SER A 30 2.11 -17.61 -11.91
N GLN A 31 2.27 -18.84 -11.43
CA GLN A 31 1.46 -20.00 -11.86
C GLN A 31 -0.02 -19.92 -11.43
N ARG A 32 -0.42 -18.87 -10.71
CA ARG A 32 -1.79 -18.66 -10.20
C ARG A 32 -2.22 -17.20 -10.31
N LYS A 33 -3.50 -16.99 -10.64
CA LYS A 33 -4.18 -15.68 -10.57
C LYS A 33 -4.27 -15.23 -9.10
N LYS A 34 -3.60 -14.12 -8.76
CA LYS A 34 -3.55 -13.58 -7.38
C LYS A 34 -4.73 -12.66 -7.04
N SER A 35 -5.53 -12.25 -8.03
CA SER A 35 -6.70 -11.41 -7.79
C SER A 35 -7.83 -12.20 -7.15
N LEU A 36 -8.55 -11.56 -6.23
CA LEU A 36 -9.81 -12.09 -5.70
C LEU A 36 -10.90 -12.14 -6.79
N PRO A 37 -11.72 -13.21 -6.83
CA PRO A 37 -12.97 -13.21 -7.59
C PRO A 37 -13.92 -12.10 -7.13
N LEU A 38 -14.77 -11.59 -8.03
CA LEU A 38 -15.71 -10.51 -7.72
C LEU A 38 -16.67 -10.88 -6.57
N GLY A 39 -17.15 -12.12 -6.54
CA GLY A 39 -18.02 -12.61 -5.47
C GLY A 39 -17.36 -12.55 -4.09
N ASP A 40 -16.09 -12.92 -4.00
CA ASP A 40 -15.34 -12.88 -2.75
C ASP A 40 -15.00 -11.45 -2.33
N LEU A 41 -14.66 -10.58 -3.29
CA LEU A 41 -14.47 -9.16 -3.01
C LEU A 41 -15.75 -8.53 -2.47
N ASN A 42 -16.90 -8.79 -3.10
CA ASN A 42 -18.18 -8.28 -2.63
C ASN A 42 -18.45 -8.74 -1.19
N ARG A 43 -18.27 -10.04 -0.92
CA ARG A 43 -18.45 -10.59 0.45
C ARG A 43 -17.54 -9.91 1.46
N LEU A 44 -16.28 -9.70 1.11
CA LEU A 44 -15.29 -9.07 1.97
C LEU A 44 -15.66 -7.62 2.32
N MET A 45 -16.29 -6.91 1.38
CA MET A 45 -16.67 -5.51 1.51
C MET A 45 -18.04 -5.29 2.17
N THR A 46 -18.99 -6.23 2.01
CA THR A 46 -20.40 -6.01 2.39
C THR A 46 -20.90 -6.89 3.53
N VAL A 47 -20.32 -8.07 3.76
CA VAL A 47 -20.79 -8.97 4.83
C VAL A 47 -20.41 -8.38 6.20
N PRO A 48 -21.38 -8.19 7.13
CA PRO A 48 -21.08 -7.72 8.46
C PRO A 48 -20.12 -8.66 9.18
N VAL A 49 -19.05 -8.10 9.75
CA VAL A 49 -18.06 -8.84 10.53
C VAL A 49 -18.27 -8.61 12.03
N LYS A 50 -18.07 -9.65 12.83
CA LYS A 50 -18.15 -9.56 14.30
C LYS A 50 -16.76 -9.36 14.88
N GLY A 51 -16.61 -8.31 15.70
CA GLY A 51 -15.36 -8.02 16.40
C GLY A 51 -14.63 -6.80 15.83
N GLU A 52 -14.12 -5.97 16.74
CA GLU A 52 -13.52 -4.67 16.42
C GLU A 52 -12.35 -4.79 15.43
N LYS A 53 -11.46 -5.76 15.63
CA LYS A 53 -10.31 -5.98 14.73
C LYS A 53 -10.74 -6.30 13.30
N LEU A 54 -11.69 -7.23 13.15
CA LEU A 54 -12.20 -7.60 11.82
C LEU A 54 -12.91 -6.42 11.16
N ARG A 55 -13.66 -5.61 11.93
CA ARG A 55 -14.30 -4.41 11.40
C ARG A 55 -13.28 -3.38 10.91
N LYS A 56 -12.22 -3.10 11.69
CA LYS A 56 -11.12 -2.22 11.27
C LYS A 56 -10.43 -2.73 10.01
N THR A 57 -10.16 -4.03 9.91
CA THR A 57 -9.60 -4.65 8.69
C THR A 57 -10.53 -4.47 7.49
N GLN A 58 -11.83 -4.69 7.66
CA GLN A 58 -12.82 -4.50 6.59
C GLN A 58 -12.86 -3.03 6.14
N LEU A 59 -12.96 -2.08 7.05
CA LEU A 59 -12.93 -0.64 6.73
C LEU A 59 -11.65 -0.25 5.99
N THR A 60 -10.50 -0.74 6.44
CA THR A 60 -9.19 -0.48 5.83
C THR A 60 -9.18 -0.93 4.38
N LEU A 61 -9.62 -2.17 4.11
CA LEU A 61 -9.73 -2.69 2.75
C LEU A 61 -10.72 -1.87 1.91
N CYS A 62 -11.89 -1.56 2.45
CA CYS A 62 -12.93 -0.82 1.74
C CYS A 62 -12.45 0.57 1.32
N LEU A 63 -11.73 1.26 2.20
CA LEU A 63 -11.17 2.58 1.94
C LEU A 63 -10.01 2.51 0.95
N MET A 64 -9.08 1.56 1.10
CA MET A 64 -8.00 1.34 0.11
C MET A 64 -8.56 1.10 -1.29
N PHE A 65 -9.65 0.34 -1.40
CA PHE A 65 -10.33 0.11 -2.68
C PHE A 65 -10.96 1.40 -3.23
N GLN A 66 -11.73 2.13 -2.41
CA GLN A 66 -12.36 3.39 -2.82
C GLN A 66 -11.38 4.51 -3.14
N TYR A 67 -10.20 4.49 -2.52
CA TYR A 67 -9.10 5.41 -2.83
C TYR A 67 -8.28 4.95 -4.04
N GLY A 68 -8.93 4.28 -5.00
CA GLY A 68 -8.32 3.88 -6.28
C GLY A 68 -7.40 2.66 -6.20
N GLY A 69 -7.65 1.74 -5.27
CA GLY A 69 -6.78 0.57 -5.07
C GLY A 69 -5.41 0.97 -4.52
N MET A 70 -5.40 1.91 -3.59
CA MET A 70 -4.21 2.41 -2.90
C MET A 70 -3.47 1.28 -2.17
N SER A 71 -2.14 1.36 -2.08
CA SER A 71 -1.35 0.39 -1.30
C SER A 71 -1.52 0.64 0.20
N PHE A 72 -1.31 -0.38 1.04
CA PHE A 72 -1.43 -0.21 2.48
C PHE A 72 -0.39 0.78 3.03
N VAL A 73 0.82 0.79 2.46
CA VAL A 73 1.87 1.75 2.84
C VAL A 73 1.44 3.18 2.53
N ASP A 74 0.91 3.44 1.33
CA ASP A 74 0.37 4.77 1.00
C ASP A 74 -0.76 5.16 1.99
N PHE A 75 -1.64 4.21 2.31
CA PHE A 75 -2.79 4.41 3.20
C PHE A 75 -2.39 4.74 4.64
N ALA A 76 -1.42 4.00 5.20
CA ALA A 76 -0.93 4.19 6.56
C ALA A 76 -0.23 5.56 6.75
N HIS A 77 0.38 6.09 5.69
CA HIS A 77 1.09 7.37 5.71
C HIS A 77 0.22 8.57 5.28
N LEU A 78 -1.08 8.37 5.05
CA LEU A 78 -1.98 9.51 4.84
C LEU A 78 -2.03 10.36 6.10
N ASN A 79 -1.95 11.67 5.91
CA ASN A 79 -2.10 12.69 6.94
C ASN A 79 -3.45 13.37 6.82
N ARG A 80 -3.92 13.98 7.91
CA ARG A 80 -5.18 14.76 7.90
C ARG A 80 -5.18 15.87 6.85
N GLY A 81 -4.01 16.46 6.59
CA GLY A 81 -3.82 17.49 5.57
C GLY A 81 -3.91 17.00 4.12
N ASN A 82 -3.91 15.68 3.88
CA ASN A 82 -4.09 15.13 2.53
C ASN A 82 -5.54 15.20 2.04
N ILE A 83 -6.52 15.33 2.94
CA ILE A 83 -7.93 15.51 2.55
C ILE A 83 -8.32 16.97 2.74
N LYS A 84 -8.69 17.64 1.66
CA LYS A 84 -9.17 19.03 1.66
C LYS A 84 -10.31 19.20 0.67
N ASN A 85 -11.43 19.79 1.12
CA ASN A 85 -12.60 20.05 0.29
C ASN A 85 -13.10 18.80 -0.49
N GLY A 86 -13.15 17.65 0.19
CA GLY A 86 -13.55 16.38 -0.43
C GLY A 86 -12.52 15.77 -1.39
N ILE A 87 -11.33 16.36 -1.53
CA ILE A 87 -10.27 15.86 -2.40
C ILE A 87 -9.15 15.24 -1.55
N LEU A 88 -8.78 14.00 -1.86
CA LEU A 88 -7.60 13.32 -1.36
C LEU A 88 -6.42 13.55 -2.32
N ASP A 89 -5.37 14.19 -1.82
CA ASP A 89 -4.17 14.57 -2.56
C ASP A 89 -2.92 14.05 -1.83
N TYR A 90 -2.13 13.19 -2.48
CA TYR A 90 -0.94 12.56 -1.91
C TYR A 90 0.07 12.14 -2.98
N ASN A 91 1.28 11.78 -2.56
CA ASN A 91 2.30 11.17 -3.43
C ASN A 91 2.45 9.69 -3.08
N ARG A 92 2.47 8.82 -4.09
CA ARG A 92 2.70 7.38 -3.87
C ARG A 92 4.10 7.16 -3.30
N GLN A 93 4.19 6.41 -2.20
CA GLN A 93 5.43 6.09 -1.51
C GLN A 93 6.42 5.36 -2.43
N LYS A 94 5.93 4.46 -3.28
CA LYS A 94 6.79 3.65 -4.17
C LYS A 94 7.39 4.45 -5.33
N THR A 95 6.64 5.35 -5.94
CA THR A 95 7.00 5.97 -7.24
C THR A 95 7.13 7.48 -7.18
N GLY A 96 6.71 8.12 -6.10
CA GLY A 96 6.61 9.59 -5.99
C GLY A 96 5.50 10.20 -6.83
N THR A 97 4.71 9.40 -7.56
CA THR A 97 3.65 9.91 -8.44
C THR A 97 2.58 10.62 -7.63
N SER A 98 2.26 11.87 -8.00
CA SER A 98 1.15 12.62 -7.40
C SER A 98 -0.19 12.02 -7.82
N MET A 99 -1.06 11.84 -6.84
CA MET A 99 -2.39 11.24 -6.95
C MET A 99 -3.40 12.22 -6.36
N ARG A 100 -4.47 12.49 -7.12
CA ARG A 100 -5.57 13.32 -6.68
C ARG A 100 -6.89 12.64 -7.05
N LEU A 101 -7.77 12.44 -6.07
CA LEU A 101 -9.08 11.85 -6.28
C LEU A 101 -10.13 12.42 -5.34
N GLU A 102 -11.38 12.36 -5.75
CA GLU A 102 -12.53 12.75 -4.94
C GLU A 102 -12.86 11.66 -3.90
N VAL A 103 -13.12 12.09 -2.67
CA VAL A 103 -13.56 11.23 -1.57
C VAL A 103 -15.07 11.13 -1.64
N LEU A 104 -15.57 9.94 -1.96
CA LEU A 104 -17.00 9.64 -1.99
C LEU A 104 -17.61 9.69 -0.59
N ASP A 105 -18.88 10.07 -0.47
CA ASP A 105 -19.62 10.10 0.80
C ASP A 105 -19.56 8.76 1.57
N THR A 106 -19.59 7.65 0.83
CA THR A 106 -19.44 6.31 1.42
C THR A 106 -18.10 6.14 2.10
N ALA A 107 -17.01 6.60 1.46
CA ALA A 107 -15.68 6.60 2.04
C ALA A 107 -15.57 7.59 3.20
N GLU A 108 -16.33 8.70 3.17
CA GLU A 108 -16.39 9.67 4.25
C GLU A 108 -16.85 9.04 5.57
N ALA A 109 -17.94 8.28 5.54
CA ALA A 109 -18.47 7.59 6.71
C ALA A 109 -17.49 6.52 7.24
N MET A 110 -16.90 5.71 6.34
CA MET A 110 -15.97 4.65 6.74
C MET A 110 -14.65 5.20 7.30
N TYR A 111 -14.14 6.30 6.74
CA TYR A 111 -12.91 6.89 7.28
C TYR A 111 -13.16 7.41 8.69
N LYS A 112 -14.30 8.06 8.96
CA LYS A 112 -14.64 8.58 10.30
C LYS A 112 -14.70 7.45 11.32
N GLU A 113 -15.32 6.33 10.95
CA GLU A 113 -15.36 5.13 11.79
C GLU A 113 -13.95 4.55 12.06
N LEU A 114 -13.11 4.45 11.02
CA LEU A 114 -11.77 3.86 11.15
C LEU A 114 -10.79 4.75 11.91
N ALA A 115 -10.83 6.06 11.67
CA ALA A 115 -9.99 7.04 12.36
C ALA A 115 -10.30 7.06 13.87
N GLY A 116 -11.57 6.83 14.23
CA GLY A 116 -12.05 6.87 15.60
C GLY A 116 -11.88 8.25 16.25
N GLU A 117 -12.05 8.30 17.58
CA GLU A 117 -11.90 9.54 18.37
C GLU A 117 -10.44 9.91 18.67
N ARG A 118 -9.43 9.24 18.07
CA ARG A 118 -8.02 9.47 18.39
C ARG A 118 -7.57 10.86 17.94
N GLY A 119 -7.81 11.81 18.83
CA GLY A 119 -7.25 13.14 18.84
C GLY A 119 -5.74 13.11 19.05
N GLY A 120 -5.04 13.82 18.17
CA GLY A 120 -3.99 14.74 18.60
C GLY A 120 -2.52 14.29 18.56
N GLY A 121 -2.20 12.99 18.47
CA GLY A 121 -0.80 12.55 18.62
C GLY A 121 0.04 12.51 17.34
N SER A 122 -0.34 11.69 16.36
CA SER A 122 0.59 11.18 15.36
C SER A 122 0.65 11.93 14.02
N GLY A 123 -0.18 12.96 13.81
CA GLY A 123 -0.29 13.67 12.51
C GLY A 123 -0.99 12.89 11.39
N TYR A 124 -0.92 11.55 11.44
CA TYR A 124 -1.55 10.63 10.50
C TYR A 124 -3.08 10.63 10.57
N LEU A 125 -3.70 10.28 9.44
CA LEU A 125 -5.15 10.17 9.25
C LEU A 125 -5.71 8.91 9.93
N PHE A 126 -4.94 7.82 9.93
CA PHE A 126 -5.34 6.53 10.49
C PHE A 126 -4.37 6.04 11.57
N PRO A 127 -4.85 5.23 12.55
CA PRO A 127 -4.08 4.89 13.74
C PRO A 127 -3.15 3.68 13.53
N PHE A 128 -2.42 3.62 12.40
CA PHE A 128 -1.43 2.56 12.14
C PHE A 128 -0.03 2.95 12.58
N LEU A 129 0.31 4.22 12.42
CA LEU A 129 1.63 4.75 12.74
C LEU A 129 1.55 5.67 13.97
N SER A 130 2.57 5.57 14.83
CA SER A 130 2.68 6.36 16.05
C SER A 130 3.10 7.81 15.79
N GLY A 131 3.81 8.06 14.68
CA GLY A 131 4.40 9.36 14.34
C GLY A 131 5.60 9.75 15.19
N THR A 132 6.10 8.83 16.04
CA THR A 132 7.27 9.07 16.89
C THR A 132 8.53 8.33 16.42
N LYS A 133 8.40 7.47 15.41
CA LYS A 133 9.47 6.65 14.85
C LYS A 133 9.68 6.97 13.38
N ASN A 134 10.89 6.70 12.89
CA ASN A 134 11.28 6.95 11.49
C ASN A 134 11.96 5.72 10.88
N GLY A 135 11.85 5.55 9.56
CA GLY A 135 12.62 4.57 8.80
C GLY A 135 12.29 3.11 9.19
N HIS A 136 13.31 2.32 9.54
CA HIS A 136 13.11 0.90 9.87
C HIS A 136 12.23 0.70 11.11
N GLU A 137 12.29 1.60 12.09
CA GLU A 137 11.50 1.48 13.31
C GLU A 137 10.00 1.74 13.07
N GLU A 138 9.68 2.61 12.11
CA GLU A 138 8.32 2.88 11.64
C GLU A 138 7.78 1.72 10.80
N TYR A 139 8.64 1.09 9.98
CA TYR A 139 8.27 -0.11 9.22
C TYR A 139 7.80 -1.27 10.11
N LEU A 140 8.28 -1.36 11.35
CA LEU A 140 7.88 -2.41 12.30
C LEU A 140 6.53 -2.14 12.99
N GLU A 141 5.89 -0.99 12.73
CA GLU A 141 4.60 -0.65 13.34
C GLU A 141 3.40 -1.28 12.64
N TYR A 142 3.60 -1.86 11.46
CA TYR A 142 2.56 -2.49 10.65
C TYR A 142 3.01 -3.80 10.01
#